data_AF-A0A399T433-F1
#
_entry.id   AF-A0A399T433-F1
#
_cell.length_a   1.000
_cell.length_b   1.000
_cell.length_c   1.000
_cell.angle_alpha   90.00
_cell.angle_beta   90.00
_cell.angle_gamma   90.00
#
_symmetry.space_group_name_H-M   'P 1'
#
loop_
_entity.id
_entity.type
_entity.pdbx_description
1 polymer ?
#
loop_
_entity_poly.entity_id
_entity_poly.type
_entity_poly.pdbx_seq_one_letter_code
_entity_poly.pdbx_strand_id
1 'polypeptide(L)'
;MDPLKLTTKDYFKSLKIIHFALTLGVLFFTIISTVLMEIGFESLATDEMNKAFLFAIPVFALAGIFGSNFLFNSRLKVCKRQTNLKKKLDEYRSALVVKFALIEGPSFLTVIAYLLSGNVLFLGLILVLLTIMISYRPTKEKAINDLELDYNARQMVENPDAVIE
;
A
#
# COMPACT_ATOMS: atom_id res chain seq x y z
N MET A 1 -19.52 1.25 -28.96
CA MET A 1 -19.40 0.71 -27.59
C MET A 1 -19.44 1.89 -26.66
N ASP A 2 -20.53 2.03 -25.90
CA ASP A 2 -20.64 3.07 -24.87
C ASP A 2 -19.45 2.89 -23.91
N PRO A 3 -18.61 3.91 -23.66
CA PRO A 3 -17.53 3.77 -22.69
C PRO A 3 -18.14 3.35 -21.36
N LEU A 4 -17.69 2.23 -20.80
CA LEU A 4 -18.20 1.67 -19.55
C LEU A 4 -18.33 2.79 -18.50
N LYS A 5 -19.56 3.14 -18.15
CA LYS A 5 -19.85 4.15 -17.13
C LYS A 5 -19.27 3.67 -15.80
N LEU A 6 -18.21 4.31 -15.33
CA LEU A 6 -17.55 3.96 -14.07
C LEU A 6 -18.41 4.47 -12.91
N THR A 7 -18.98 3.54 -12.14
CA THR A 7 -19.71 3.90 -10.92
C THR A 7 -18.75 4.14 -9.76
N THR A 8 -19.20 4.90 -8.77
CA THR A 8 -18.51 5.05 -7.49
C THR A 8 -18.19 3.70 -6.85
N LYS A 9 -19.12 2.74 -6.90
CA LYS A 9 -18.89 1.37 -6.39
C LYS A 9 -17.73 0.68 -7.11
N ASP A 10 -17.69 0.76 -8.43
CA ASP A 10 -16.64 0.12 -9.24
C ASP A 10 -15.27 0.73 -8.97
N TYR A 11 -15.21 2.06 -8.83
CA TYR A 11 -13.98 2.78 -8.48
C TYR A 11 -13.39 2.30 -7.14
N PHE A 12 -14.17 2.30 -6.06
CA PHE A 12 -13.67 1.86 -4.75
C PHE A 12 -13.43 0.35 -4.69
N LYS A 13 -14.19 -0.45 -5.45
CA LYS A 13 -13.92 -1.89 -5.59
C LYS A 13 -12.55 -2.11 -6.24
N SER A 14 -12.25 -1.40 -7.33
CA SER A 14 -10.95 -1.48 -8.00
C SER A 14 -9.80 -1.09 -7.07
N LEU A 15 -9.93 0.02 -6.33
CA LEU A 15 -8.93 0.43 -5.34
C LEU A 15 -8.69 -0.61 -4.24
N LYS A 16 -9.76 -1.21 -3.72
CA LYS A 16 -9.66 -2.27 -2.70
C LYS A 16 -8.97 -3.51 -3.26
N ILE A 17 -9.26 -3.90 -4.49
CA ILE A 17 -8.61 -5.05 -5.15
C ILE A 17 -7.11 -4.80 -5.28
N ILE A 18 -6.70 -3.62 -5.77
CA ILE A 18 -5.27 -3.26 -5.89
C ILE A 18 -4.60 -3.32 -4.51
N HIS A 19 -5.16 -2.64 -3.52
CA HIS A 19 -4.60 -2.62 -2.17
C HIS A 19 -4.46 -4.02 -1.56
N PHE A 20 -5.49 -4.85 -1.75
CA PHE A 20 -5.50 -6.22 -1.23
C PHE A 20 -4.50 -7.12 -1.95
N ALA A 21 -4.36 -6.99 -3.27
CA ALA A 21 -3.37 -7.74 -4.04
C ALA A 21 -1.93 -7.46 -3.56
N LEU A 22 -1.59 -6.19 -3.36
CA LEU A 22 -0.26 -5.78 -2.88
C LEU A 22 0.00 -6.27 -1.45
N THR A 23 -0.99 -6.11 -0.56
CA THR A 23 -0.85 -6.55 0.85
C THR A 23 -0.79 -8.06 0.99
N LEU A 24 -1.63 -8.80 0.24
CA LEU A 24 -1.59 -10.26 0.24
C LEU A 24 -0.31 -10.81 -0.39
N GLY A 25 0.28 -10.12 -1.37
CA GLY A 25 1.55 -10.52 -1.95
C GLY A 25 2.65 -10.63 -0.87
N VAL A 26 2.77 -9.60 -0.03
CA VAL A 26 3.70 -9.60 1.11
C VAL A 26 3.35 -10.71 2.11
N LEU A 27 2.06 -10.86 2.45
CA LEU A 27 1.61 -11.88 3.40
C LEU A 27 1.94 -13.30 2.91
N PHE A 28 1.58 -13.63 1.67
CA PHE A 28 1.85 -14.95 1.10
C PHE A 28 3.35 -15.22 1.00
N PHE A 29 4.13 -14.23 0.58
CA PHE A 29 5.57 -14.41 0.48
C PHE A 29 6.22 -14.60 1.86
N THR A 30 5.69 -13.94 2.89
CA THR A 30 6.08 -14.16 4.28
C THR A 30 5.77 -15.59 4.72
N ILE A 31 4.53 -16.06 4.50
CA ILE A 31 4.11 -17.43 4.84
C ILE A 31 5.00 -18.47 4.14
N ILE A 32 5.20 -18.32 2.83
CA ILE A 32 6.06 -19.21 2.05
C ILE A 32 7.48 -19.21 2.59
N SER A 33 8.06 -18.04 2.87
CA SER A 33 9.41 -17.92 3.41
C SER A 33 9.54 -18.60 4.78
N THR A 34 8.52 -18.48 5.63
CA THR A 34 8.50 -19.17 6.94
C THR A 34 8.41 -20.67 6.79
N VAL A 35 7.51 -21.17 5.93
CA VAL A 35 7.40 -22.61 5.65
C VAL A 35 8.72 -23.16 5.10
N LEU A 36 9.38 -22.44 4.18
CA LEU A 36 10.69 -22.84 3.65
C LEU A 36 11.74 -22.97 4.75
N MET A 37 11.81 -22.00 5.67
CA MET A 37 12.71 -22.06 6.83
C MET A 37 12.41 -23.24 7.74
N GLU A 38 11.13 -23.53 8.00
CA GLU A 38 10.72 -24.65 8.86
C GLU A 38 11.06 -26.03 8.27
N ILE A 39 11.01 -26.18 6.94
CA ILE A 39 11.37 -27.44 6.27
C ILE A 39 12.89 -27.59 6.02
N GLY A 40 13.71 -26.69 6.56
CA GLY A 40 15.17 -26.80 6.53
C GLY A 40 15.86 -26.09 5.37
N PHE A 41 15.25 -25.05 4.78
CA PHE A 41 15.97 -24.17 3.86
C PHE A 41 17.13 -23.49 4.59
N GLU A 42 18.36 -23.72 4.14
CA GLU A 42 19.55 -23.15 4.77
C GLU A 42 19.64 -21.65 4.54
N SER A 43 19.99 -20.91 5.59
CA SER A 43 20.30 -19.50 5.47
C SER A 43 21.52 -19.31 4.56
N LEU A 44 21.38 -18.42 3.58
CA LEU A 44 22.43 -18.06 2.63
C LEU A 44 23.23 -16.82 3.08
N ALA A 45 22.85 -16.21 4.21
CA ALA A 45 23.50 -15.01 4.71
C ALA A 45 24.75 -15.33 5.52
N THR A 46 25.86 -14.67 5.16
CA THR A 46 27.02 -14.59 6.05
C THR A 46 26.70 -13.70 7.26
N ASP A 47 27.47 -13.84 8.34
CA ASP A 47 27.33 -12.99 9.53
C ASP A 47 27.45 -11.50 9.21
N GLU A 48 28.34 -11.13 8.29
CA GLU A 48 28.50 -9.75 7.83
C GLU A 48 27.26 -9.25 7.08
N MET A 49 26.69 -10.09 6.20
CA MET A 49 25.46 -9.74 5.48
C MET A 49 24.27 -9.59 6.44
N ASN A 50 24.14 -10.47 7.43
CA ASN A 50 23.10 -10.35 8.45
C ASN A 50 23.24 -9.05 9.28
N LYS A 51 24.47 -8.68 9.67
CA LYS A 51 24.75 -7.39 10.34
C LYS A 51 24.38 -6.21 9.44
N ALA A 52 24.70 -6.27 8.15
CA ALA A 52 24.31 -5.24 7.20
C ALA A 52 22.78 -5.13 7.07
N PHE A 53 22.06 -6.26 7.00
CA PHE A 53 20.60 -6.27 6.97
C PHE A 53 19.98 -5.67 8.23
N LEU A 54 20.52 -5.98 9.41
CA LEU A 54 20.03 -5.43 10.68
C LEU A 54 20.08 -3.90 10.74
N PHE A 55 21.00 -3.27 10.00
CA PHE A 55 21.06 -1.81 9.87
C PHE A 55 20.24 -1.28 8.68
N ALA A 56 20.42 -1.87 7.49
CA ALA A 56 19.83 -1.35 6.27
C ALA A 56 18.31 -1.52 6.21
N ILE A 57 17.78 -2.70 6.59
CA ILE A 57 16.36 -3.03 6.44
C ILE A 57 15.46 -2.10 7.26
N PRO A 58 15.75 -1.81 8.55
CA PRO A 58 14.98 -0.83 9.30
C PRO A 58 15.02 0.57 8.68
N VAL A 59 16.17 1.01 8.15
CA VAL A 59 16.29 2.30 7.47
C VAL A 59 15.41 2.35 6.23
N PHE A 60 15.43 1.32 5.39
CA PHE A 60 14.54 1.22 4.22
C PHE A 60 13.06 1.16 4.62
N ALA A 61 12.71 0.43 5.68
CA ALA A 61 11.35 0.36 6.20
C ALA A 61 10.85 1.74 6.65
N LEU A 62 11.64 2.46 7.46
CA LEU A 62 11.31 3.82 7.88
C LEU A 62 11.21 4.77 6.67
N ALA A 63 12.16 4.69 5.73
CA ALA A 63 12.11 5.50 4.51
C ALA A 63 10.84 5.23 3.69
N GLY A 64 10.40 3.98 3.57
CA GLY A 64 9.13 3.64 2.91
C GLY A 64 7.90 4.17 3.64
N ILE A 65 7.86 4.04 4.97
CA ILE A 65 6.75 4.55 5.79
C ILE A 65 6.66 6.07 5.67
N PHE A 66 7.75 6.79 5.92
CA PHE A 66 7.74 8.25 5.85
C PHE A 66 7.59 8.75 4.41
N GLY A 67 8.31 8.16 3.47
CA GLY A 67 8.29 8.51 2.06
C GLY A 67 6.92 8.31 1.42
N SER A 68 6.23 7.19 1.72
CA SER A 68 4.87 6.94 1.22
C SER A 68 3.88 8.00 1.69
N ASN A 69 3.91 8.39 2.97
CA ASN A 69 3.02 9.43 3.49
C ASN A 69 3.39 10.82 2.99
N PHE A 70 4.69 11.15 2.95
CA PHE A 70 5.16 12.45 2.46
C PHE A 70 4.74 12.66 1.00
N LEU A 71 5.00 11.68 0.13
CA LEU A 71 4.65 11.79 -1.29
C LEU A 71 3.13 11.78 -1.50
N PHE A 72 2.40 10.96 -0.74
CA PHE A 72 0.93 10.97 -0.77
C PHE A 72 0.36 12.33 -0.39
N ASN A 73 0.83 12.93 0.71
CA ASN A 73 0.41 14.25 1.16
C ASN A 73 0.76 15.35 0.15
N SER A 74 1.90 15.23 -0.53
CA SER A 74 2.27 16.14 -1.61
C SER A 74 1.30 16.02 -2.80
N ARG A 75 1.02 14.78 -3.25
CA ARG A 75 0.08 14.51 -4.35
C ARG A 75 -1.36 14.89 -4.00
N LEU A 76 -1.77 14.77 -2.73
CA LEU A 76 -3.08 15.20 -2.27
C LEU A 76 -3.35 16.69 -2.52
N LYS A 77 -2.34 17.55 -2.37
CA LYS A 77 -2.46 18.98 -2.69
C LYS A 77 -2.80 19.20 -4.17
N VAL A 78 -2.28 18.35 -5.07
CA VAL A 78 -2.59 18.37 -6.50
C VAL A 78 -4.00 17.85 -6.75
N CYS A 79 -4.39 16.75 -6.08
CA CYS A 79 -5.73 16.18 -6.19
C CYS A 79 -6.80 17.22 -5.82
N LYS A 80 -6.64 17.93 -4.69
CA LYS A 80 -7.62 18.93 -4.20
C LYS A 80 -7.86 20.08 -5.18
N ARG A 81 -6.87 20.43 -6.00
CA ARG A 81 -6.93 21.53 -6.98
C ARG A 81 -7.64 21.16 -8.29
N GLN A 82 -8.01 19.90 -8.47
CA GLN A 82 -8.70 19.45 -9.67
C GLN A 82 -10.12 20.03 -9.76
N THR A 83 -10.58 20.27 -10.99
CA THR A 83 -11.80 21.02 -11.28
C THR A 83 -13.09 20.24 -11.07
N ASN A 84 -13.06 18.91 -11.21
CA ASN A 84 -14.24 18.06 -11.09
C ASN A 84 -13.92 16.78 -10.29
N LEU A 85 -14.98 16.12 -9.81
CA LEU A 85 -14.87 14.94 -8.96
C LEU A 85 -14.11 13.80 -9.65
N LYS A 86 -14.36 13.56 -10.94
CA LYS A 86 -13.66 12.51 -11.69
C LYS A 86 -12.15 12.68 -11.67
N LYS A 87 -11.65 13.87 -12.05
CA LYS A 87 -10.22 14.17 -12.01
C LYS A 87 -9.64 14.08 -10.60
N LYS A 88 -10.39 14.52 -9.58
CA LYS A 88 -9.99 14.36 -8.17
C LYS A 88 -9.77 12.89 -7.82
N LEU A 89 -10.73 12.03 -8.18
CA LEU A 89 -10.68 10.60 -7.91
C LEU A 89 -9.58 9.89 -8.72
N ASP A 90 -9.43 10.21 -10.00
CA ASP A 90 -8.39 9.59 -10.86
C ASP A 90 -6.97 9.90 -10.33
N GLU A 91 -6.69 11.16 -9.97
CA GLU A 91 -5.41 11.56 -9.36
C GLU A 91 -5.23 10.94 -7.97
N TYR A 92 -6.30 10.87 -7.17
CA TYR A 92 -6.26 10.24 -5.86
C TYR A 92 -5.94 8.75 -5.94
N ARG A 93 -6.52 8.04 -6.91
CA ARG A 93 -6.18 6.64 -7.19
C ARG A 93 -4.70 6.49 -7.52
N SER A 94 -4.16 7.33 -8.40
CA SER A 94 -2.73 7.32 -8.73
C SER A 94 -1.88 7.56 -7.48
N ALA A 95 -2.23 8.54 -6.65
CA ALA A 95 -1.53 8.84 -5.41
C ALA A 95 -1.54 7.66 -4.41
N LEU A 96 -2.68 6.98 -4.27
CA LEU A 96 -2.80 5.79 -3.42
C LEU A 96 -1.96 4.62 -3.93
N VAL A 97 -1.97 4.34 -5.23
CA VAL A 97 -1.16 3.26 -5.82
C VAL A 97 0.33 3.51 -5.54
N VAL A 98 0.80 4.74 -5.74
CA VAL A 98 2.18 5.12 -5.40
C VAL A 98 2.46 4.96 -3.90
N LYS A 99 1.52 5.36 -3.04
CA LYS A 99 1.64 5.18 -1.58
C LYS A 99 1.81 3.71 -1.22
N PHE A 100 1.01 2.82 -1.81
CA PHE A 100 1.08 1.39 -1.55
C PHE A 100 2.40 0.78 -2.04
N ALA A 101 2.83 1.10 -3.26
CA ALA A 101 4.08 0.59 -3.81
C ALA A 101 5.31 1.01 -2.97
N LEU A 102 5.32 2.24 -2.44
CA LEU A 102 6.44 2.74 -1.63
C LEU A 102 6.64 2.00 -0.30
N ILE A 103 5.57 1.48 0.32
CA ILE A 103 5.69 0.67 1.54
C ILE A 103 5.82 -0.83 1.23
N GLU A 104 5.29 -1.28 0.10
CA GLU A 104 5.41 -2.67 -0.35
C GLU A 104 6.86 -3.05 -0.66
N GLY A 105 7.63 -2.16 -1.31
CA GLY A 105 9.04 -2.42 -1.63
C GLY A 105 9.89 -2.81 -0.41
N PRO A 106 9.94 -1.99 0.66
CA PRO A 106 10.62 -2.35 1.90
C PRO A 106 10.02 -3.56 2.60
N SER A 107 8.71 -3.80 2.47
CA SER A 107 8.07 -5.01 3.00
C SER A 107 8.62 -6.27 2.35
N PHE A 108 8.67 -6.32 1.01
CA PHE A 108 9.29 -7.45 0.31
C PHE A 108 10.78 -7.58 0.61
N LEU A 109 11.52 -6.47 0.67
CA LEU A 109 12.93 -6.50 1.02
C LEU A 109 13.15 -7.10 2.42
N THR A 110 12.25 -6.81 3.37
CA THR A 110 12.28 -7.40 4.72
C THR A 110 12.00 -8.90 4.70
N VAL A 111 11.03 -9.36 3.88
CA VAL A 111 10.77 -10.80 3.68
C VAL A 111 11.98 -11.50 3.06
N ILE A 112 12.63 -10.88 2.07
CA ILE A 112 13.86 -11.42 1.47
C ILE A 112 14.98 -11.48 2.50
N ALA A 113 15.16 -10.44 3.32
CA ALA A 113 16.16 -10.45 4.39
C ALA A 113 15.91 -11.58 5.39
N TYR A 114 14.64 -11.83 5.76
CA TYR A 114 14.26 -13.00 6.56
C TYR A 114 14.64 -14.32 5.86
N LEU A 115 14.21 -14.51 4.61
CA LEU A 115 14.47 -15.73 3.85
C LEU A 115 15.97 -15.99 3.61
N LEU A 116 16.79 -14.95 3.52
CA LEU A 116 18.24 -15.13 3.35
C LEU A 116 18.95 -15.38 4.67
N SER A 117 18.52 -14.76 5.77
CA SER A 117 19.24 -14.78 7.05
C SER A 117 18.68 -15.74 8.11
N GLY A 118 17.43 -16.21 7.95
CA GLY A 118 16.71 -16.92 9.02
C GLY A 118 16.43 -16.06 10.26
N ASN A 119 16.73 -14.76 10.24
CA ASN A 119 16.65 -13.92 11.42
C ASN A 119 15.21 -13.50 11.71
N VAL A 120 14.64 -14.06 12.78
CA VAL A 120 13.25 -13.84 13.21
C VAL A 120 12.91 -12.39 13.53
N LEU A 121 13.89 -11.50 13.78
CA LEU A 121 13.63 -10.08 13.98
C LEU A 121 12.96 -9.44 12.76
N PHE A 122 13.27 -9.93 11.55
CA PHE A 122 12.64 -9.46 10.32
C PHE A 122 11.16 -9.85 10.24
N LEU A 123 10.73 -10.97 10.83
CA LEU A 123 9.30 -11.31 10.94
C LEU A 123 8.55 -10.30 11.82
N GLY A 124 9.15 -9.87 12.92
CA GLY A 124 8.59 -8.80 13.76
C GLY A 124 8.40 -7.49 12.97
N LEU A 125 9.39 -7.12 12.15
CA LEU A 125 9.30 -5.93 11.30
C LEU A 125 8.24 -6.09 10.18
N ILE A 126 8.12 -7.26 9.57
CA ILE A 126 7.07 -7.57 8.59
C ILE A 126 5.68 -7.41 9.20
N LEU A 127 5.48 -7.86 10.44
CA LEU A 127 4.20 -7.68 11.13
C LEU A 127 3.84 -6.19 11.29
N VAL A 128 4.81 -5.35 11.67
CA VAL A 128 4.63 -3.89 11.75
C VAL A 128 4.27 -3.32 10.38
N LEU A 129 5.02 -3.68 9.33
CA LEU A 129 4.78 -3.20 7.96
C LEU A 129 3.41 -3.63 7.42
N LEU A 130 3.02 -4.90 7.60
CA LEU A 130 1.70 -5.40 7.24
C LEU A 130 0.58 -4.66 7.99
N THR A 131 0.76 -4.38 9.29
CA THR A 131 -0.20 -3.60 10.08
C THR A 131 -0.38 -2.20 9.49
N ILE A 132 0.72 -1.54 9.12
CA ILE A 132 0.67 -0.23 8.47
C ILE A 132 0.01 -0.32 7.10
N MET A 133 0.36 -1.31 6.27
CA MET A 133 -0.28 -1.53 4.97
C MET A 133 -1.79 -1.70 5.13
N ILE A 134 -2.26 -2.58 6.03
CA ILE A 134 -3.69 -2.76 6.33
C ILE A 134 -4.33 -1.44 6.76
N SER A 135 -3.64 -0.62 7.56
CA SER A 135 -4.13 0.71 7.97
C SER A 135 -4.32 1.67 6.79
N TYR A 136 -3.61 1.47 5.67
CA TYR A 136 -3.72 2.28 4.45
C TYR A 136 -4.88 1.87 3.53
N ARG A 137 -5.68 0.87 3.93
CA ARG A 137 -6.85 0.42 3.17
C ARG A 137 -7.72 1.60 2.70
N PRO A 138 -8.05 1.68 1.39
CA PRO A 138 -8.86 2.76 0.85
C PRO A 138 -10.33 2.58 1.26
N THR A 139 -10.95 3.66 1.72
CA THR A 139 -12.38 3.73 2.04
C THR A 139 -12.99 5.02 1.48
N LYS A 140 -14.33 5.05 1.39
CA LYS A 140 -15.06 6.23 0.92
C LYS A 140 -14.83 7.41 1.85
N GLU A 141 -14.88 7.15 3.15
CA GLU A 141 -14.70 8.13 4.23
C GLU A 141 -13.31 8.75 4.17
N LYS A 142 -12.27 7.93 3.96
CA LYS A 142 -10.90 8.45 3.75
C LYS A 142 -10.83 9.33 2.51
N ALA A 143 -11.42 8.91 1.39
CA ALA A 143 -11.41 9.75 0.18
C ALA A 143 -12.15 11.08 0.38
N ILE A 144 -13.29 11.09 1.08
CA ILE A 144 -14.04 12.31 1.42
C ILE A 144 -13.17 13.26 2.25
N ASN A 145 -12.51 12.73 3.29
CA ASN A 145 -11.66 13.52 4.18
C ASN A 145 -10.38 14.00 3.49
N ASP A 146 -9.68 13.10 2.80
CA ASP A 146 -8.41 13.37 2.14
C ASP A 146 -8.58 14.40 1.01
N LEU A 147 -9.69 14.34 0.27
CA LEU A 147 -9.97 15.26 -0.85
C LEU A 147 -10.77 16.50 -0.46
N GLU A 148 -11.19 16.62 0.81
CA GLU A 148 -12.04 17.70 1.31
C GLU A 148 -13.25 17.93 0.38
N LEU A 149 -13.98 16.86 0.09
CA LEU A 149 -15.11 16.92 -0.83
C LEU A 149 -16.23 17.80 -0.27
N ASP A 150 -16.78 18.67 -1.13
CA ASP A 150 -17.98 19.43 -0.81
C ASP A 150 -19.21 18.51 -0.68
N TYR A 151 -20.34 19.10 -0.26
CA TYR A 151 -21.58 18.36 -0.01
C TYR A 151 -22.07 17.56 -1.23
N ASN A 152 -22.04 18.15 -2.43
CA ASN A 152 -22.54 17.51 -3.64
C ASN A 152 -21.62 16.35 -4.05
N ALA A 153 -20.31 16.57 -4.06
CA ALA A 153 -19.32 15.55 -4.37
C ALA A 153 -19.35 14.39 -3.35
N ARG A 154 -19.58 14.70 -2.07
CA ARG A 154 -19.77 13.70 -1.02
C ARG A 154 -20.99 12.83 -1.28
N GLN A 155 -22.14 13.41 -1.64
CA GLN A 155 -23.33 12.64 -1.98
C GLN A 155 -23.10 11.70 -3.17
N MET A 156 -22.34 12.14 -4.18
CA MET A 156 -21.95 11.28 -5.30
C MET A 156 -21.04 10.11 -4.89
N VAL A 157 -20.11 10.33 -3.96
CA VAL A 157 -19.22 9.28 -3.43
C VAL A 157 -19.96 8.30 -2.48
N GLU A 158 -20.98 8.79 -1.78
CA GLU A 158 -21.80 7.95 -0.91
C GLU A 158 -22.76 7.08 -1.73
N ASN A 159 -23.36 7.63 -2.80
CA ASN A 159 -24.22 6.89 -3.74
C ASN A 159 -23.43 5.84 -4.55
N PRO A 160 -23.66 4.52 -4.35
CA PRO A 160 -22.93 3.45 -5.05
C PRO A 160 -23.11 3.47 -6.57
N ASP A 161 -24.28 3.88 -7.05
CA ASP A 161 -24.68 3.82 -8.46
C ASP A 161 -24.43 5.14 -9.20
N ALA A 162 -23.90 6.16 -8.50
CA ALA A 162 -23.50 7.41 -9.13
C ALA A 162 -22.39 7.16 -10.15
N VAL A 163 -22.57 7.72 -11.35
CA VAL A 163 -21.58 7.70 -12.42
C VAL A 163 -20.56 8.80 -12.19
N ILE A 164 -19.28 8.46 -12.27
CA ILE A 164 -18.18 9.41 -12.15
C ILE A 164 -17.93 10.03 -13.54
N GLU A 165 -18.42 11.25 -13.76
CA GLU A 165 -18.25 12.03 -15.00
C GLU A 165 -17.23 13.18 -14.86
#